data_AF-A0A0T2KUE5-F1
#
_entry.id   AF-A0A0T2KUE5-F1
#
_cell.length_a   1.000
_cell.length_b   1.000
_cell.length_c   1.000
_cell.angle_alpha   90.00
_cell.angle_beta   90.00
_cell.angle_gamma   90.00
#
_symmetry.space_group_name_H-M   'P 1'
#
loop_
_entity.id
_entity.type
_entity.pdbx_description
1 polymer ?
#
loop_
_entity_poly.entity_id
_entity_poly.type
_entity_poly.pdbx_seq_one_letter_code
_entity_poly.pdbx_strand_id
1 'polypeptide(L)'
;MDPEAAAKADSWLEGAVLPPGTVRSENVPSTTPPFANSYYRWPCSPMELRTGYWTLEGANVVDTGNWLRENPTAGLIASNSSPYSGGPEIDSLSLGNVPEWDSLEGIAYTVSRTSDGVAIRAEIGVFMTDTVCTPPPGGGMWGGPGQG
;
A
#
# COMPACT_ATOMS: atom_id res chain seq x y z
N MET A 1 -16.60 -3.27 -15.84
CA MET A 1 -16.35 -2.37 -14.70
C MET A 1 -17.40 -2.71 -13.67
N ASP A 2 -16.95 -3.20 -12.53
CA ASP A 2 -17.81 -3.58 -11.41
C ASP A 2 -18.01 -2.31 -10.52
N PRO A 3 -19.22 -1.74 -10.45
CA PRO A 3 -19.43 -0.47 -9.76
C PRO A 3 -19.23 -0.59 -8.24
N GLU A 4 -19.47 -1.77 -7.65
CA GLU A 4 -19.26 -1.99 -6.22
C GLU A 4 -17.77 -2.06 -5.91
N ALA A 5 -17.00 -2.78 -6.73
CA ALA A 5 -15.55 -2.81 -6.62
C ALA A 5 -14.93 -1.41 -6.80
N ALA A 6 -15.43 -0.62 -7.76
CA ALA A 6 -15.00 0.77 -7.99
C ALA A 6 -15.26 1.64 -6.77
N ALA A 7 -16.50 1.65 -6.25
CA ALA A 7 -16.85 2.43 -5.06
C ALA A 7 -16.01 2.04 -3.84
N LYS A 8 -15.75 0.73 -3.65
CA LYS A 8 -14.90 0.24 -2.57
C LYS A 8 -13.45 0.72 -2.73
N ALA A 9 -12.88 0.60 -3.93
CA ALA A 9 -11.52 1.06 -4.20
C ALA A 9 -11.36 2.58 -3.99
N ASP A 10 -12.36 3.35 -4.43
CA ASP A 10 -12.42 4.80 -4.20
C ASP A 10 -12.54 5.12 -2.71
N SER A 11 -13.38 4.40 -1.97
CA SER A 11 -13.54 4.61 -0.52
C SER A 11 -12.25 4.34 0.26
N TRP A 12 -11.46 3.34 -0.14
CA TRP A 12 -10.17 3.04 0.47
C TRP A 12 -9.11 4.08 0.12
N LEU A 13 -9.16 4.67 -1.07
CA LEU A 13 -8.25 5.74 -1.48
C LEU A 13 -8.55 7.03 -0.73
N GLU A 14 -9.82 7.42 -0.65
CA GLU A 14 -10.27 8.65 0.00
C GLU A 14 -10.21 8.55 1.52
N GLY A 15 -10.50 7.36 2.06
CA GLY A 15 -10.42 7.06 3.49
C GLY A 15 -9.04 6.69 3.99
N ALA A 16 -8.01 6.72 3.14
CA ALA A 16 -6.64 6.36 3.51
C ALA A 16 -6.16 7.17 4.72
N VAL A 17 -5.83 6.48 5.81
CA VAL A 17 -5.33 7.11 7.05
C VAL A 17 -3.82 7.27 6.91
N LEU A 18 -3.35 8.52 6.95
CA LEU A 18 -1.95 8.89 6.71
C LEU A 18 -1.40 9.77 7.83
N PRO A 19 -0.06 9.78 8.04
CA PRO A 19 0.53 10.60 9.08
C PRO A 19 0.15 12.07 8.95
N PRO A 20 -0.02 12.79 10.07
CA PRO A 20 -0.30 14.22 10.05
C PRO A 20 0.77 15.00 9.26
N GLY A 21 0.32 15.97 8.47
CA GLY A 21 1.22 16.77 7.62
C GLY A 21 1.52 16.16 6.26
N THR A 22 0.94 15.00 5.94
CA THR A 22 1.00 14.44 4.58
C THR A 22 0.27 15.33 3.58
N VAL A 23 0.87 15.53 2.41
CA VAL A 23 0.32 16.34 1.32
C VAL A 23 0.03 15.42 0.12
N ARG A 24 -1.21 15.43 -0.37
CA ARG A 24 -1.62 14.62 -1.53
C ARG A 24 -0.97 15.16 -2.80
N SER A 25 -0.45 14.25 -3.62
CA SER A 25 0.11 14.53 -4.93
C SER A 25 -0.75 13.87 -6.01
N GLU A 26 -1.07 14.61 -7.07
CA GLU A 26 -1.84 14.08 -8.21
C GLU A 26 -0.99 13.16 -9.10
N ASN A 27 0.32 13.38 -9.10
CA ASN A 27 1.29 12.61 -9.88
C ASN A 27 2.30 11.94 -8.95
N VAL A 28 3.07 10.99 -9.50
CA VAL A 28 4.24 10.44 -8.82
C VAL A 28 5.16 11.60 -8.40
N PRO A 29 5.50 11.75 -7.11
CA PRO A 29 6.42 12.78 -6.65
C PRO A 29 7.75 12.72 -7.43
N SER A 30 8.19 13.87 -7.93
CA SER A 30 9.34 14.00 -8.83
C SER A 30 10.71 13.90 -8.13
N THR A 31 10.73 13.73 -6.82
CA THR A 31 11.95 13.64 -6.01
C THR A 31 12.53 12.22 -6.12
N THR A 32 13.61 12.07 -6.91
CA THR A 32 14.61 10.96 -6.98
C THR A 32 14.06 9.53 -6.71
N PRO A 33 14.10 8.63 -7.71
CA PRO A 33 12.96 7.77 -8.05
C PRO A 33 12.35 7.09 -6.80
N PRO A 34 11.30 7.69 -6.21
CA PRO A 34 10.84 7.29 -4.89
C PRO A 34 10.17 5.92 -4.97
N PHE A 35 9.70 5.50 -6.14
CA PHE A 35 9.24 4.14 -6.35
C PHE A 35 10.04 3.61 -7.52
N ALA A 36 10.83 2.55 -7.33
CA ALA A 36 11.76 2.00 -8.32
C ALA A 36 11.06 1.36 -9.56
N ASN A 37 10.09 2.05 -10.15
CA ASN A 37 9.20 1.64 -11.25
C ASN A 37 8.51 0.28 -11.07
N SER A 38 8.54 -0.30 -9.87
CA SER A 38 7.80 -1.51 -9.53
C SER A 38 6.45 -1.11 -8.95
N TYR A 39 5.37 -1.59 -9.56
CA TYR A 39 4.02 -1.58 -8.97
C TYR A 39 3.80 -2.89 -8.21
N TYR A 40 2.91 -2.86 -7.22
CA TYR A 40 2.45 -4.06 -6.52
C TYR A 40 1.84 -5.02 -7.53
N ARG A 41 2.24 -6.29 -7.45
CA ARG A 41 1.79 -7.33 -8.37
C ARG A 41 0.66 -8.11 -7.71
N TRP A 42 -0.57 -7.75 -8.07
CA TRP A 42 -1.76 -8.46 -7.62
C TRP A 42 -1.78 -9.91 -8.14
N PRO A 43 -1.97 -10.91 -7.27
CA PRO A 43 -2.00 -12.32 -7.67
C PRO A 43 -3.34 -12.74 -8.30
N CYS A 44 -4.36 -11.90 -8.18
CA CYS A 44 -5.70 -12.15 -8.69
C CYS A 44 -6.02 -11.20 -9.85
N SER A 45 -6.84 -11.68 -10.79
CA SER A 45 -7.25 -10.90 -11.95
C SER A 45 -8.60 -11.39 -12.47
N PRO A 46 -9.44 -10.50 -13.03
CA PRO A 46 -9.25 -9.05 -13.05
C PRO A 46 -9.57 -8.41 -11.68
N MET A 47 -8.97 -7.25 -11.38
CA MET A 47 -9.22 -6.48 -10.15
C MET A 47 -9.49 -5.03 -10.49
N GLU A 48 -10.25 -4.35 -9.63
CA GLU A 48 -10.43 -2.91 -9.70
C GLU A 48 -9.26 -2.22 -8.97
N LEU A 49 -8.57 -1.32 -9.67
CA LEU A 49 -7.33 -0.72 -9.19
C LEU A 49 -7.44 0.78 -8.95
N ARG A 50 -6.81 1.26 -7.89
CA ARG A 50 -6.57 2.70 -7.64
C ARG A 50 -5.14 2.94 -7.18
N THR A 51 -4.66 4.16 -7.38
CA THR A 51 -3.35 4.57 -6.88
C THR A 51 -3.42 5.98 -6.31
N GLY A 52 -2.81 6.17 -5.16
CA GLY A 52 -2.64 7.47 -4.51
C GLY A 52 -1.19 7.75 -4.19
N TYR A 53 -0.82 9.04 -4.18
CA TYR A 53 0.51 9.49 -3.83
C TYR A 53 0.44 10.62 -2.80
N TRP A 54 1.37 10.59 -1.85
CA TRP A 54 1.54 11.64 -0.85
C TRP A 54 3.02 11.87 -0.56
N THR A 55 3.34 13.03 -0.02
CA THR A 55 4.66 13.37 0.50
C THR A 55 4.56 13.81 1.95
N LEU A 56 5.61 13.57 2.72
CA LEU A 56 5.74 14.01 4.10
C LEU A 56 7.16 14.50 4.34
N GLU A 57 7.31 15.80 4.52
CA GLU A 57 8.60 16.45 4.75
C GLU A 57 9.15 16.13 6.15
N GLY A 58 10.47 16.02 6.27
CA GLY A 58 11.19 15.79 7.52
C GLY A 58 10.97 14.41 8.17
N ALA A 59 10.06 13.59 7.63
CA ALA A 59 9.82 12.24 8.13
C ALA A 59 10.86 11.25 7.62
N ASN A 60 11.04 10.14 8.35
CA ASN A 60 11.84 9.02 7.92
C ASN A 60 10.95 7.81 7.54
N VAL A 61 11.52 6.90 6.77
CA VAL A 61 10.83 5.74 6.20
C VAL A 61 10.28 4.82 7.30
N VAL A 62 11.09 4.50 8.31
CA VAL A 62 10.75 3.54 9.37
C VAL A 62 9.60 4.03 10.25
N ASP A 63 9.70 5.26 10.75
CA ASP A 63 8.67 5.87 11.60
C ASP A 63 7.37 6.03 10.83
N THR A 64 7.44 6.43 9.56
CA THR A 64 6.26 6.51 8.68
C THR A 64 5.61 5.14 8.49
N GLY A 65 6.40 4.10 8.22
CA GLY A 65 5.88 2.73 8.08
C GLY A 65 5.27 2.18 9.36
N ASN A 66 5.91 2.42 10.51
CA ASN A 66 5.38 2.03 11.81
C ASN A 66 4.10 2.78 12.16
N TRP A 67 4.02 4.07 11.83
CA TRP A 67 2.79 4.84 12.00
C TRP A 67 1.65 4.27 11.16
N LEU A 68 1.89 3.96 9.88
CA LEU A 68 0.88 3.38 8.99
C LEU A 68 0.43 2.00 9.46
N ARG A 69 1.33 1.19 10.04
CA ARG A 69 1.02 -0.10 10.65
C ARG A 69 0.12 0.04 11.89
N GLU A 70 0.34 1.07 12.69
CA GLU A 70 -0.41 1.32 13.93
C GLU A 70 -1.76 2.02 13.69
N ASN A 71 -1.90 2.67 12.53
CA ASN A 71 -3.08 3.45 12.15
C ASN A 71 -3.62 2.95 10.80
N PRO A 72 -4.12 1.71 10.72
CA PRO A 72 -4.67 1.18 9.48
C PRO A 72 -5.87 2.01 9.00
N THR A 73 -6.07 2.07 7.69
CA THR A 73 -7.27 2.66 7.09
C THR A 73 -8.53 2.05 7.71
N ALA A 74 -9.53 2.88 8.00
CA ALA A 74 -10.70 2.48 8.77
C ALA A 74 -11.37 1.22 8.18
N GLY A 75 -11.65 0.24 9.05
CA GLY A 75 -12.23 -1.04 8.65
C GLY A 75 -11.23 -2.07 8.10
N LEU A 76 -9.93 -1.74 8.04
CA LEU A 76 -8.84 -2.64 7.66
C LEU A 76 -7.92 -2.91 8.86
N ILE A 77 -7.08 -3.92 8.71
CA ILE A 77 -5.98 -4.25 9.61
C ILE A 77 -4.64 -4.14 8.88
N ALA A 78 -3.57 -3.85 9.62
CA ALA A 78 -2.23 -3.97 9.07
C ALA A 78 -1.86 -5.46 8.93
N SER A 79 -1.46 -5.86 7.73
CA SER A 79 -1.05 -7.24 7.43
C SER A 79 0.37 -7.58 7.92
N ASN A 80 1.13 -6.57 8.36
CA ASN A 80 2.47 -6.70 8.92
C ASN A 80 2.40 -6.77 10.45
N SER A 81 2.72 -7.93 11.03
CA SER A 81 2.60 -8.16 12.48
C SER A 81 3.74 -7.55 13.31
N SER A 82 4.91 -7.36 12.72
CA SER A 82 6.10 -6.88 13.44
C SER A 82 6.42 -5.43 13.11
N PRO A 83 6.81 -4.59 14.10
CA PRO A 83 7.33 -3.27 13.83
C PRO A 83 8.59 -3.33 12.95
N TYR A 84 8.74 -2.34 12.08
CA TYR A 84 9.97 -2.14 11.34
C TYR A 84 11.05 -1.63 12.31
N SER A 85 12.23 -2.24 12.22
CA SER A 85 13.44 -1.78 12.90
C SER A 85 14.53 -1.48 11.87
N GLY A 86 15.39 -0.52 12.18
CA GLY A 86 16.47 -0.08 11.29
C GLY A 86 16.87 1.37 11.55
N GLY A 87 17.99 1.79 10.96
CA GLY A 87 18.48 3.16 11.01
C GLY A 87 18.04 4.01 9.82
N PRO A 88 18.57 5.25 9.70
CA PRO A 88 18.23 6.19 8.63
C PRO A 88 18.62 5.72 7.22
N GLU A 89 19.27 4.55 7.08
CA GLU A 89 19.69 3.93 5.82
C GLU A 89 18.59 3.18 5.05
N ILE A 90 17.42 2.91 5.64
CA ILE A 90 16.32 2.22 4.92
C ILE A 90 15.70 3.13 3.85
N ASP A 91 15.95 2.81 2.58
CA ASP A 91 15.51 3.62 1.43
C ASP A 91 14.01 3.47 1.13
N SER A 92 13.44 2.29 1.42
CA SER A 92 12.01 2.05 1.24
C SER A 92 11.52 0.89 2.09
N LEU A 93 10.22 0.87 2.37
CA LEU A 93 9.51 -0.27 2.92
C LEU A 93 8.15 -0.43 2.25
N SER A 94 7.55 -1.60 2.40
CA SER A 94 6.18 -1.85 1.97
C SER A 94 5.39 -2.49 3.10
N LEU A 95 4.12 -2.12 3.22
CA LEU A 95 3.19 -2.71 4.17
C LEU A 95 1.80 -2.84 3.55
N GLY A 96 0.95 -3.69 4.13
CA GLY A 96 -0.44 -3.84 3.68
C GLY A 96 -1.45 -3.38 4.71
N ASN A 97 -2.55 -2.80 4.23
CA ASN A 97 -3.81 -2.68 4.96
C ASN A 97 -4.86 -3.53 4.26
N VAL A 98 -5.40 -4.52 4.96
CA VAL A 98 -6.25 -5.59 4.39
C VAL A 98 -7.53 -5.77 5.23
N PRO A 99 -8.65 -6.22 4.64
CA PRO A 99 -9.89 -6.44 5.39
C PRO A 99 -9.75 -7.59 6.42
N GLU A 100 -8.93 -8.57 6.11
CA GLU A 100 -8.59 -9.72 6.97
C GLU A 100 -7.19 -10.24 6.65
N TRP A 101 -6.60 -10.99 7.57
CA TRP A 101 -5.17 -11.34 7.54
C TRP A 101 -4.73 -12.01 6.23
N ASP A 102 -5.52 -12.93 5.68
CA ASP A 102 -5.17 -13.67 4.45
C ASP A 102 -5.83 -13.10 3.18
N SER A 103 -6.35 -11.88 3.24
CA SER A 103 -6.99 -11.25 2.08
C SER A 103 -5.99 -10.93 0.97
N LEU A 104 -6.34 -11.27 -0.28
CA LEU A 104 -5.56 -10.92 -1.48
C LEU A 104 -6.04 -9.63 -2.16
N GLU A 105 -7.03 -8.95 -1.58
CA GLU A 105 -7.40 -7.56 -1.86
C GLU A 105 -7.02 -6.64 -0.69
N GLY A 106 -6.88 -5.35 -0.95
CA GLY A 106 -6.55 -4.36 0.07
C GLY A 106 -5.77 -3.17 -0.48
N ILE A 107 -4.96 -2.58 0.39
CA ILE A 107 -4.06 -1.47 0.08
C ILE A 107 -2.63 -1.91 0.33
N ALA A 108 -1.80 -1.94 -0.71
CA ALA A 108 -0.36 -2.07 -0.60
C ALA A 108 0.25 -0.67 -0.53
N TYR A 109 0.81 -0.30 0.62
CA TYR A 109 1.58 0.92 0.78
C TYR A 109 3.05 0.68 0.46
N THR A 110 3.66 1.62 -0.24
CA THR A 110 5.12 1.77 -0.34
C THR A 110 5.50 3.11 0.25
N VAL A 111 6.38 3.10 1.24
CA VAL A 111 7.02 4.31 1.79
C VAL A 111 8.44 4.34 1.28
N SER A 112 8.87 5.47 0.74
CA SER A 112 10.20 5.62 0.19
C SER A 112 10.83 6.95 0.54
N ARG A 113 12.16 6.94 0.72
CA ARG A 113 12.92 8.13 1.05
C ARG A 113 12.95 9.09 -0.14
N THR A 114 12.82 10.38 0.16
CA THR A 114 13.08 11.49 -0.76
C THR A 114 14.22 12.36 -0.21
N SER A 115 14.63 13.39 -0.94
CA SER A 115 15.64 14.36 -0.46
C SER A 115 15.21 15.06 0.83
N ASP A 116 13.91 15.30 1.00
CA ASP A 116 13.35 16.19 2.01
C ASP A 116 12.43 15.46 3.00
N GLY A 117 12.35 14.13 2.95
CA GLY A 117 11.50 13.31 3.81
C GLY A 117 11.15 11.98 3.18
N VAL A 118 9.84 11.71 3.03
CA VAL A 118 9.33 10.49 2.39
C VAL A 118 8.22 10.76 1.37
N ALA A 119 8.09 9.85 0.42
CA ALA A 119 6.93 9.70 -0.44
C ALA A 119 6.19 8.41 -0.08
N ILE A 120 4.87 8.46 -0.09
CA ILE A 120 3.97 7.34 0.21
C ILE A 120 3.17 7.07 -1.06
N ARG A 121 3.16 5.82 -1.52
CA ARG A 121 2.27 5.34 -2.56
C ARG A 121 1.30 4.34 -1.94
N ALA A 122 0.01 4.50 -2.21
CA ALA A 122 -0.99 3.48 -1.94
C ALA A 122 -1.42 2.86 -3.26
N GLU A 123 -1.28 1.55 -3.39
CA GLU A 123 -1.79 0.77 -4.50
C GLU A 123 -2.93 -0.09 -4.00
N ILE A 124 -4.11 0.14 -4.54
CA ILE A 124 -5.35 -0.50 -4.09
C ILE A 124 -5.77 -1.51 -5.14
N GLY A 125 -6.15 -2.70 -4.66
CA GLY A 125 -6.72 -3.75 -5.48
C GLY A 125 -7.95 -4.30 -4.78
N VAL A 126 -9.09 -4.26 -5.46
CA VAL A 126 -10.37 -4.78 -4.99
C VAL A 126 -10.83 -5.89 -5.92
N PHE A 127 -11.40 -6.96 -5.35
CA PHE A 127 -12.03 -7.99 -6.14
C PHE A 127 -13.27 -7.48 -6.87
N MET A 128 -13.32 -7.75 -8.17
CA MET A 128 -14.56 -7.72 -8.95
C MET A 128 -15.29 -9.07 -8.86
N THR A 129 -16.55 -9.08 -9.27
CA THR A 129 -17.42 -10.26 -9.28
C THR A 129 -16.81 -11.49 -9.99
N ASP A 130 -15.97 -11.30 -11.01
CA ASP A 130 -15.32 -12.35 -11.81
C ASP A 130 -13.83 -12.56 -11.48
N THR A 131 -13.35 -12.04 -10.35
CA THR A 131 -11.95 -12.17 -9.95
C THR A 131 -11.56 -13.63 -9.76
N VAL A 132 -10.44 -14.03 -10.36
CA VAL A 132 -9.83 -15.34 -10.14
C VAL A 132 -8.40 -15.18 -9.63
N CYS A 133 -8.07 -15.91 -8.57
CA CYS A 133 -6.71 -15.98 -8.03
C CYS A 133 -6.06 -17.28 -8.49
N THR A 134 -5.11 -17.20 -9.44
CA THR A 134 -4.34 -18.38 -9.86
C THR A 134 -3.35 -18.77 -8.78
N PRO A 135 -3.16 -20.05 -8.42
CA PRO A 135 -2.17 -20.46 -7.43
C PRO A 135 -0.74 -20.00 -7.79
N PRO A 136 0.15 -19.80 -6.80
CA PRO A 136 1.52 -19.40 -7.06
C PRO A 136 2.30 -20.48 -7.86
N PRO A 137 3.25 -20.06 -8.72
CA PRO A 137 4.14 -20.99 -9.40
C PRO A 137 4.88 -21.88 -8.39
N GLY A 138 4.84 -23.20 -8.62
CA GLY A 138 5.44 -24.18 -7.70
C GLY A 138 4.52 -24.69 -6.60
N GLY A 139 3.27 -24.22 -6.53
CA GLY A 139 2.30 -24.58 -5.48
C GLY A 139 2.50 -23.76 -4.19
N GLY A 140 1.48 -23.72 -3.34
CA GLY A 140 1.46 -22.92 -2.11
C GLY A 140 0.27 -21.97 -2.04
N MET A 141 0.30 -21.05 -1.08
CA MET A 141 -0.70 -19.98 -0.91
C MET A 141 -0.03 -18.63 -1.13
N TRP A 142 -0.76 -17.69 -1.71
CA TRP A 142 -0.32 -16.29 -1.76
C TRP A 142 -0.43 -15.65 -0.38
N GLY A 143 0.52 -14.79 -0.03
CA GLY A 143 0.34 -13.82 1.03
C GLY A 143 -0.48 -12.62 0.54
N GLY A 144 -1.19 -11.97 1.46
CA GLY A 144 -1.88 -10.72 1.19
C GLY A 144 -0.89 -9.55 0.94
N PRO A 145 -1.40 -8.36 0.57
CA PRO A 145 -0.62 -7.13 0.50
C PRO A 145 0.35 -6.99 1.67
N GLY A 146 1.64 -6.77 1.38
CA GLY A 146 2.66 -6.55 2.41
C GLY A 146 3.19 -7.79 3.14
N GLN A 147 2.72 -9.01 2.84
CA GLN A 147 3.10 -10.22 3.58
C GLN A 147 4.29 -10.99 3.02
N GLY A 148 4.65 -10.78 1.74
CA GLY A 148 5.85 -11.36 1.12
C GLY A 148 5.75 -12.84 0.80
#